data_AF-A0A6G0MWR0-F1
#
_entry.id   AF-A0A6G0MWR0-F1
#
_cell.length_a   1.000
_cell.length_b   1.000
_cell.length_c   1.000
_cell.angle_alpha   90.00
_cell.angle_beta   90.00
_cell.angle_gamma   90.00
#
_symmetry.space_group_name_H-M   'P 1'
#
loop_
_entity.id
_entity.type
_entity.pdbx_description
1 polymer ?
#
loop_
_entity_poly.entity_id
_entity_poly.type
_entity_poly.pdbx_seq_one_letter_code
_entity_poly.pdbx_strand_id
1 'polypeptide(L)'
;MLRSSKLIFQFASKCKSLNRLHHPLSTTAAAKPTPYDFKIETNADAKFPAEKGRYHLYVAYSCPFASRSLAARNLLGLEDVIGLSVAHRLALNWIVYGTDMVYDQDC
;
A
#
# COMPACT_ATOMS: atom_id res chain seq x y z
N MET A 1 -61.47 -33.51 -21.43
CA MET A 1 -60.47 -33.90 -22.44
C MET A 1 -59.52 -32.70 -22.63
N LEU A 2 -58.26 -32.78 -22.17
CA LEU A 2 -57.06 -32.92 -23.04
C LEU A 2 -57.03 -31.84 -24.13
N ARG A 3 -56.15 -30.83 -24.21
CA ARG A 3 -54.73 -30.59 -23.85
C ARG A 3 -54.51 -29.06 -23.86
N SER A 4 -53.53 -28.39 -23.23
CA SER A 4 -52.38 -28.70 -22.35
C SER A 4 -52.19 -27.47 -21.42
N SER A 5 -51.46 -27.42 -20.29
CA SER A 5 -50.29 -28.16 -19.75
C SER A 5 -48.94 -27.90 -20.46
N LYS A 6 -48.46 -26.63 -20.46
CA LYS A 6 -47.07 -26.31 -20.87
C LYS A 6 -46.41 -25.07 -20.24
N LEU A 7 -47.08 -24.39 -19.30
CA LEU A 7 -46.43 -23.48 -18.36
C LEU A 7 -46.52 -24.10 -16.96
N ILE A 8 -45.51 -23.83 -16.12
CA ILE A 8 -45.29 -24.38 -14.78
C ILE A 8 -44.74 -25.83 -14.82
N PHE A 9 -43.54 -26.00 -14.25
CA PHE A 9 -42.76 -27.25 -14.04
C PHE A 9 -42.12 -27.97 -15.25
N GLN A 10 -41.05 -27.36 -15.77
CA GLN A 10 -39.82 -28.11 -16.05
C GLN A 10 -38.63 -27.32 -15.45
N PHE A 11 -38.55 -27.26 -14.12
CA PHE A 11 -37.59 -28.04 -13.33
C PHE A 11 -36.13 -27.97 -13.86
N ALA A 12 -35.36 -27.11 -13.18
CA ALA A 12 -33.92 -27.21 -12.93
C ALA A 12 -33.00 -27.83 -14.01
N SER A 13 -32.34 -27.01 -14.85
CA SER A 13 -31.13 -27.48 -15.57
C SER A 13 -30.12 -26.43 -16.06
N LYS A 14 -30.12 -25.15 -15.63
CA LYS A 14 -28.86 -24.36 -15.59
C LYS A 14 -28.83 -23.16 -14.62
N CYS A 15 -28.59 -23.45 -13.34
CA CYS A 15 -27.85 -22.51 -12.50
C CYS A 15 -26.36 -22.58 -12.92
N LYS A 16 -25.97 -21.69 -13.85
CA LYS A 16 -24.60 -21.32 -14.33
C LYS A 16 -24.88 -20.48 -15.59
N SER A 17 -24.74 -19.15 -15.63
CA SER A 17 -23.60 -18.37 -15.16
C SER A 17 -23.98 -16.90 -14.91
N LEU A 18 -24.48 -16.57 -13.72
CA LEU A 18 -24.62 -15.18 -13.25
C LEU A 18 -23.25 -14.64 -12.81
N ASN A 19 -22.31 -14.47 -13.76
CA ASN A 19 -21.08 -13.71 -13.50
C ASN A 19 -20.36 -13.25 -14.79
N ARG A 20 -20.83 -12.17 -15.43
CA ARG A 20 -19.98 -11.31 -16.28
C ARG A 20 -20.58 -9.93 -16.57
N LEU A 21 -20.95 -9.16 -15.55
CA LEU A 21 -20.92 -7.71 -15.68
C LEU A 21 -19.47 -7.25 -15.54
N HIS A 22 -18.67 -7.46 -16.59
CA HIS A 22 -17.43 -6.73 -16.76
C HIS A 22 -17.80 -5.26 -16.98
N HIS A 23 -17.71 -4.46 -15.91
CA HIS A 23 -17.37 -3.06 -16.08
C HIS A 23 -16.09 -3.01 -16.94
N PRO A 24 -16.05 -2.28 -18.06
CA PRO A 24 -14.82 -2.12 -18.82
C PRO A 24 -13.81 -1.41 -17.92
N LEU A 25 -12.83 -2.18 -17.40
CA LEU A 25 -11.67 -1.59 -16.74
C LEU A 25 -11.06 -0.61 -17.73
N SER A 26 -10.93 0.64 -17.30
CA SER A 26 -10.35 1.71 -18.10
C SER A 26 -8.99 1.26 -18.64
N THR A 27 -8.89 1.09 -19.97
CA THR A 27 -7.64 0.71 -20.64
C THR A 27 -6.64 1.86 -20.71
N THR A 28 -6.90 2.98 -20.00
CA THR A 28 -5.87 3.96 -19.69
C THR A 28 -4.90 3.33 -18.70
N ALA A 29 -3.83 2.72 -19.23
CA ALA A 29 -2.71 2.25 -18.42
C ALA A 29 -2.27 3.38 -17.48
N ALA A 30 -2.36 3.16 -16.17
CA ALA A 30 -1.93 4.14 -15.18
C ALA A 30 -0.46 4.47 -15.47
N ALA A 31 -0.18 5.74 -15.77
CA ALA A 31 1.17 6.19 -16.05
C ALA A 31 2.07 5.80 -14.88
N LYS A 32 3.22 5.18 -15.17
CA LYS A 32 4.16 4.75 -14.13
C LYS A 32 4.51 5.97 -13.27
N PRO A 33 4.32 5.92 -11.93
CA PRO A 33 4.63 7.06 -11.08
C PRO A 33 6.10 7.41 -11.23
N THR A 34 6.40 8.71 -11.22
CA THR A 34 7.78 9.21 -11.30
C THR A 34 8.56 8.70 -10.09
N PRO A 35 9.67 7.95 -10.29
CA PRO A 35 10.44 7.43 -9.18
C PRO A 35 11.12 8.57 -8.41
N TYR A 36 11.21 8.42 -7.09
CA TYR A 36 11.89 9.37 -6.20
C TYR A 36 13.35 8.94 -6.06
N ASP A 37 14.19 9.31 -7.03
CA ASP A 37 15.58 8.87 -7.16
C ASP A 37 16.60 9.90 -6.62
N PHE A 38 16.16 10.82 -5.76
CA PHE A 38 17.04 11.81 -5.12
C PHE A 38 18.00 11.15 -4.13
N LYS A 39 19.22 11.66 -4.05
CA LYS A 39 20.29 11.14 -3.19
C LYS A 39 20.69 12.16 -2.13
N ILE A 40 21.08 11.66 -0.96
CA ILE A 40 21.70 12.43 0.12
C ILE A 40 23.21 12.38 -0.12
N GLU A 41 23.87 13.53 -0.02
CA GLU A 41 25.29 13.71 -0.32
C GLU A 41 26.01 14.40 0.84
N THR A 42 27.33 14.22 0.94
CA THR A 42 28.15 14.82 2.02
C THR A 42 28.61 16.24 1.73
N ASN A 43 28.37 16.75 0.51
CA ASN A 43 28.71 18.12 0.15
C ASN A 43 27.66 19.11 0.69
N ALA A 44 28.11 20.22 1.27
CA ALA A 44 27.26 21.31 1.76
C ALA A 44 26.43 21.96 0.62
N ASP A 45 27.00 22.05 -0.58
CA ASP A 45 26.34 22.64 -1.77
C ASP A 45 25.36 21.67 -2.47
N ALA A 46 25.19 20.45 -1.94
CA ALA A 46 24.26 19.48 -2.52
C ALA A 46 22.80 19.94 -2.41
N LYS A 47 21.91 19.36 -3.21
CA LYS A 47 20.47 19.55 -3.03
C LYS A 47 19.98 18.98 -1.69
N PHE A 48 20.65 17.92 -1.21
CA PHE A 48 20.33 17.20 0.02
C PHE A 48 21.60 16.89 0.84
N PRO A 49 22.22 17.90 1.50
CA PRO A 49 23.34 17.67 2.42
C PRO A 49 22.98 16.76 3.59
N ALA A 50 23.94 15.92 4.00
CA ALA A 50 23.84 14.99 5.11
C ALA A 50 23.95 15.70 6.49
N GLU A 51 22.82 16.18 6.99
CA GLU A 51 22.72 16.94 8.26
C GLU A 51 21.95 16.19 9.35
N LYS A 52 22.35 16.36 10.62
CA LYS A 52 21.69 15.74 11.79
C LYS A 52 20.28 16.31 12.00
N GLY A 53 19.29 15.45 12.19
CA GLY A 53 17.90 15.84 12.47
C GLY A 53 17.11 16.35 11.26
N ARG A 54 17.71 16.39 10.06
CA ARG A 54 17.03 16.86 8.83
C ARG A 54 16.18 15.79 8.14
N TYR A 55 16.48 14.52 8.37
CA TYR A 55 15.87 13.39 7.68
C TYR A 55 15.02 12.54 8.62
N HIS A 56 13.89 12.06 8.09
CA HIS A 56 12.94 11.22 8.82
C HIS A 56 12.65 9.95 8.01
N LEU A 57 12.71 8.81 8.68
CA LEU A 57 12.53 7.48 8.10
C LEU A 57 11.12 6.96 8.43
N TYR A 58 10.30 6.78 7.39
CA TYR A 58 8.99 6.15 7.50
C TYR A 58 9.10 4.66 7.17
N VAL A 59 8.72 3.78 8.09
CA VAL A 59 8.81 2.32 7.94
C VAL A 59 7.50 1.63 8.33
N ALA A 60 7.34 0.38 7.92
CA ALA A 60 6.36 -0.53 8.51
C ALA A 60 7.07 -1.85 8.79
N TYR A 61 7.00 -2.37 10.02
CA TYR A 61 7.70 -3.61 10.41
C TYR A 61 7.34 -4.84 9.55
N SER A 62 6.17 -4.81 8.90
CA SER A 62 5.72 -5.86 7.95
C SER A 62 6.32 -5.78 6.54
N CYS A 63 7.13 -4.76 6.22
CA CYS A 63 7.65 -4.54 4.86
C CYS A 63 9.13 -4.95 4.74
N PRO A 64 9.49 -6.00 3.97
CA PRO A 64 10.86 -6.51 3.90
C PRO A 64 11.85 -5.52 3.25
N PHE A 65 11.37 -4.53 2.50
CA PHE A 65 12.21 -3.45 1.96
C PHE A 65 12.51 -2.39 3.01
N ALA A 66 11.49 -1.95 3.77
CA ALA A 66 11.64 -0.96 4.83
C ALA A 66 12.53 -1.48 5.99
N SER A 67 12.42 -2.78 6.31
CA SER A 67 13.26 -3.43 7.32
C SER A 67 14.76 -3.37 7.01
N ARG A 68 15.17 -3.23 5.73
CA ARG A 68 16.59 -3.05 5.37
C ARG A 68 17.10 -1.67 5.79
N SER A 69 16.33 -0.62 5.52
CA SER A 69 16.66 0.75 5.93
C SER A 69 16.67 0.90 7.46
N LEU A 70 15.74 0.23 8.15
CA LEU A 70 15.71 0.17 9.61
C LEU A 70 16.95 -0.55 10.19
N ALA A 71 17.32 -1.71 9.63
CA ALA A 71 18.52 -2.42 10.05
C ALA A 71 19.79 -1.58 9.81
N ALA A 72 19.89 -0.87 8.67
CA ALA A 72 21.01 0.02 8.39
C ALA A 72 21.08 1.20 9.37
N ARG A 73 19.94 1.80 9.76
CA ARG A 73 19.89 2.86 10.80
C ARG A 73 20.51 2.39 12.10
N ASN A 74 20.10 1.20 12.58
CA ASN A 74 20.52 0.70 13.88
C ASN A 74 21.97 0.15 13.88
N LEU A 75 22.40 -0.48 12.79
CA LEU A 75 23.79 -0.98 12.66
C LEU A 75 24.83 0.15 12.53
N LEU A 76 24.42 1.35 12.10
CA LEU A 76 25.29 2.51 11.93
C LEU A 76 25.19 3.53 13.07
N GLY A 77 24.40 3.26 14.12
CA GLY A 77 24.24 4.19 15.25
C GLY A 77 23.53 5.51 14.86
N LEU A 78 22.62 5.46 13.88
CA LEU A 78 21.95 6.65 13.34
C LEU A 78 20.63 6.99 14.07
N GLU A 79 20.35 6.35 15.21
CA GLU A 79 19.10 6.53 15.95
C GLU A 79 18.85 7.98 16.37
N ASP A 80 19.89 8.66 16.89
CA ASP A 80 19.86 10.07 17.30
C ASP A 80 19.87 11.07 16.14
N VAL A 81 20.08 10.58 14.91
CA VAL A 81 20.36 11.41 13.72
C VAL A 81 19.18 11.43 12.77
N ILE A 82 18.49 10.29 12.62
CA ILE A 82 17.39 10.06 11.71
C ILE A 82 16.15 9.68 12.54
N GLY A 83 15.17 10.58 12.57
CA GLY A 83 13.89 10.32 13.22
C GLY A 83 13.16 9.15 12.56
N LEU A 84 12.30 8.47 13.32
CA LEU A 84 11.60 7.27 12.88
C LEU A 84 10.09 7.44 13.08
N SER A 85 9.28 7.05 12.09
CA SER A 85 7.85 6.84 12.27
C SER A 85 7.44 5.50 11.70
N VAL A 86 6.68 4.75 12.49
CA VAL A 86 6.24 3.40 12.13
C VAL A 86 4.75 3.41 11.75
N ALA A 87 4.47 3.08 10.49
CA ALA A 87 3.12 2.82 10.02
C ALA A 87 2.66 1.42 10.47
N HIS A 88 1.64 1.36 11.33
CA HIS A 88 1.00 0.10 11.68
C HIS A 88 0.13 -0.42 10.52
N ARG A 89 0.23 -1.72 10.21
CA ARG A 89 -0.64 -2.36 9.21
C ARG A 89 -1.93 -2.83 9.88
N LEU A 90 -2.97 -1.98 9.85
CA LEU A 90 -4.32 -2.44 10.10
C LEU A 90 -4.68 -3.52 9.07
N ALA A 91 -5.20 -4.65 9.55
CA ALA A 91 -5.32 -5.89 8.78
C ALA A 91 -6.51 -5.92 7.78
N LEU A 92 -6.92 -4.77 7.25
CA LEU A 92 -7.99 -4.63 6.27
C LEU A 92 -7.49 -3.84 5.05
N ASN A 93 -7.84 -4.31 3.85
CA ASN A 93 -7.30 -3.82 2.58
C ASN A 93 -7.93 -2.47 2.16
N TRP A 94 -7.50 -1.38 2.81
CA TRP A 94 -7.54 -0.02 2.26
C TRP A 94 -6.46 0.83 2.93
N ILE A 95 -5.63 1.52 2.14
CA ILE A 95 -4.65 2.48 2.68
C ILE A 95 -5.44 3.70 3.14
N VAL A 96 -5.51 3.93 4.45
CA VAL A 96 -6.25 5.06 5.03
C VAL A 96 -5.56 6.37 4.62
N TYR A 97 -6.12 7.02 3.61
CA TYR A 97 -5.91 8.45 3.36
C TYR A 97 -6.79 9.22 4.34
N GLY A 98 -6.18 9.82 5.35
CA GLY A 98 -6.89 10.56 6.39
C GLY A 98 -6.02 10.66 7.63
N THR A 99 -5.35 11.82 7.74
CA THR A 99 -4.89 12.50 8.96
C THR A 99 -4.78 11.68 10.26
N ASP A 100 -3.58 11.76 10.86
CA ASP A 100 -3.31 11.51 12.27
C ASP A 100 -3.11 10.04 12.69
N MET A 101 -2.05 9.43 12.14
CA MET A 101 -1.33 8.33 12.82
C MET A 101 0.06 8.78 13.28
N VAL A 102 0.08 9.72 14.24
CA VAL A 102 1.12 9.70 15.27
C VAL A 102 0.67 8.63 16.26
N TYR A 103 1.26 7.44 16.18
CA TYR A 103 1.34 6.56 17.33
C TYR A 103 2.79 6.49 17.76
N ASP A 104 3.08 7.33 18.76
CA ASP A 104 4.20 7.13 19.65
C ASP A 104 4.00 5.78 20.34
N GLN A 105 5.05 4.96 20.37
CA GLN A 105 5.03 3.63 20.98
C GLN A 105 6.12 3.51 22.06
N ASP A 106 6.71 4.64 22.48
CA ASP A 106 7.75 4.73 23.51
C ASP A 106 7.27 5.56 24.72
N CYS A 107 6.28 5.00 25.43
CA CYS A 107 6.06 5.26 26.86
C CYS A 107 5.74 3.93 27.56
#